data_AF-A0AB39MEK6-F1
#
_entry.id   AF-A0AB39MEK6-F1
#
_cell.length_a   1.000
_cell.length_b   1.000
_cell.length_c   1.000
_cell.angle_alpha   90.00
_cell.angle_beta   90.00
_cell.angle_gamma   90.00
#
_symmetry.space_group_name_H-M   'P 1'
#
loop_
_entity.id
_entity.type
_entity.pdbx_description
1 polymer ?
#
loop_
_entity_poly.entity_id
_entity_poly.type
_entity_poly.pdbx_seq_one_letter_code
_entity_poly.pdbx_strand_id
1 'polypeptide(L)'
;MDQGSVYDVCFDANGDKFIVNDLRKDGMRAVVKWKAMDGSGRVGQCADTDGAFNAPKVCDYDFKEGPQNYVLFTGFIQDGPRGTAQFISYTYTGYISAK
;
A
#
# COMPACT_ATOMS: atom_id res chain seq x y z
N MET A 1 -25.20 -7.27 -7.37
CA MET A 1 -24.22 -7.95 -6.51
C MET A 1 -23.12 -6.94 -6.30
N ASP A 2 -23.00 -6.44 -5.07
CA ASP A 2 -21.95 -5.51 -4.68
C ASP A 2 -20.62 -6.25 -4.88
N GLN A 3 -19.79 -5.82 -5.83
CA GLN A 3 -18.47 -6.42 -6.02
C GLN A 3 -17.59 -5.89 -4.90
N GLY A 4 -17.77 -6.43 -3.70
CA GLY A 4 -17.08 -6.01 -2.47
C GLY A 4 -15.57 -5.87 -2.70
N SER A 5 -14.93 -4.97 -1.93
CA SER A 5 -13.53 -4.58 -2.11
C SER A 5 -12.61 -5.79 -2.38
N VAL A 6 -11.71 -5.65 -3.36
CA VAL A 6 -10.75 -6.73 -3.76
C VAL A 6 -9.59 -6.81 -2.77
N TYR A 7 -9.22 -5.66 -2.21
CA TYR A 7 -8.13 -5.49 -1.26
C TYR A 7 -8.36 -4.17 -0.51
N ASP A 8 -7.71 -4.02 0.65
CA ASP A 8 -7.62 -2.73 1.33
C ASP A 8 -6.16 -2.28 1.47
N VAL A 9 -5.93 -0.97 1.30
CA VAL A 9 -4.64 -0.32 1.54
C VAL A 9 -4.86 0.93 2.37
N CYS A 10 -4.16 1.05 3.49
CA CYS A 10 -4.19 2.21 4.36
C CYS A 10 -2.77 2.68 4.70
N PHE A 11 -2.59 3.99 4.86
CA PHE A 11 -1.35 4.59 5.36
C PHE A 11 -1.58 5.15 6.77
N ASP A 12 -0.83 4.66 7.75
CA ASP A 12 -0.79 5.19 9.12
C ASP A 12 0.38 6.17 9.23
N ALA A 13 0.05 7.46 9.23
CA ALA A 13 1.01 8.57 9.33
C ALA A 13 1.78 8.62 10.65
N ASN A 14 1.21 8.11 11.76
CA ASN A 14 1.89 8.17 13.06
C ASN A 14 3.01 7.13 13.18
N GLY A 15 2.88 6.03 12.43
CA GLY A 15 3.82 4.93 12.46
C GLY A 15 4.64 4.77 11.18
N ASP A 16 4.38 5.58 10.15
CA ASP A 16 4.90 5.41 8.79
C ASP A 16 4.61 4.04 8.16
N LYS A 17 3.41 3.51 8.42
CA LYS A 17 3.07 2.13 8.06
C LYS A 17 2.09 2.10 6.90
N PHE A 18 2.33 1.18 6.00
CA PHE A 18 1.28 0.69 5.11
C PHE A 18 0.65 -0.57 5.68
N ILE A 19 -0.67 -0.59 5.71
CA ILE A 19 -1.49 -1.76 6.06
C ILE A 19 -2.13 -2.22 4.76
N VAL A 20 -1.81 -3.44 4.34
CA VAL A 20 -2.27 -4.06 3.08
C VAL A 20 -3.01 -5.33 3.45
N ASN A 21 -4.22 -5.51 2.94
CA ASN A 21 -5.04 -6.68 3.24
C ASN A 21 -5.61 -7.24 1.94
N ASP A 22 -5.37 -8.53 1.69
CA ASP A 22 -6.00 -9.24 0.58
C ASP A 22 -7.38 -9.77 1.00
N LEU A 23 -8.42 -9.31 0.31
CA LEU A 23 -9.81 -9.62 0.65
C LEU A 23 -10.44 -10.67 -0.28
N ARG A 24 -9.70 -11.25 -1.23
CA ARG A 24 -10.28 -12.21 -2.19
C ARG A 24 -9.40 -13.41 -2.45
N LYS A 25 -9.95 -14.60 -2.24
CA LYS A 25 -9.28 -15.86 -2.56
C LYS A 25 -9.29 -16.15 -4.07
N ASP A 26 -8.58 -15.34 -4.83
CA ASP A 26 -8.47 -15.41 -6.29
C ASP A 26 -7.07 -15.84 -6.78
N GLY A 27 -6.15 -16.10 -5.84
CA GLY A 27 -4.76 -16.47 -6.15
C GLY A 27 -3.86 -15.28 -6.49
N MET A 28 -4.39 -14.06 -6.42
CA MET A 28 -3.62 -12.84 -6.52
C MET A 28 -3.07 -12.45 -5.15
N ARG A 29 -2.31 -11.35 -5.13
CA ARG A 29 -1.85 -10.69 -3.90
C ARG A 29 -2.20 -9.21 -3.93
N ALA A 30 -2.66 -8.68 -2.82
CA ALA A 30 -2.80 -7.24 -2.60
C ALA A 30 -1.43 -6.55 -2.49
N VAL A 31 -1.28 -5.40 -3.13
CA VAL A 31 -0.02 -4.65 -3.19
C VAL A 31 -0.28 -3.16 -3.06
N VAL A 32 0.55 -2.49 -2.27
CA VAL A 32 0.71 -1.03 -2.32
C VAL A 32 2.06 -0.68 -2.93
N LYS A 33 2.06 0.32 -3.79
CA LYS A 33 3.28 0.98 -4.28
C LYS A 33 3.25 2.43 -3.87
N TRP A 34 4.39 2.94 -3.40
CA TRP A 34 4.50 4.31 -2.91
C TRP A 34 5.72 5.03 -3.48
N LYS A 35 5.65 6.36 -3.48
CA LYS A 35 6.74 7.29 -3.78
C LYS A 35 6.78 8.37 -2.71
N ALA A 36 7.94 8.59 -2.12
CA ALA A 36 8.17 9.66 -1.16
C ALA A 36 8.33 11.01 -1.88
N MET A 37 7.61 12.02 -1.38
CA MET A 37 7.63 13.40 -1.88
C MET A 37 8.33 14.30 -0.87
N ASP A 38 9.61 13.98 -0.61
CA ASP A 38 10.48 14.58 0.41
C ASP A 38 11.86 15.00 -0.15
N GLY A 39 12.03 14.91 -1.48
CA GLY A 39 13.27 15.15 -2.21
C GLY A 39 14.25 13.97 -2.25
N SER A 40 13.98 12.86 -1.55
CA SER A 40 14.88 11.69 -1.50
C SER A 40 14.84 10.82 -2.75
N GLY A 41 13.76 10.91 -3.53
CA GLY A 41 13.52 10.04 -4.69
C GLY A 41 13.16 8.59 -4.32
N ARG A 42 12.93 8.28 -3.03
CA ARG A 42 12.59 6.93 -2.58
C ARG A 42 11.26 6.46 -3.14
N VAL A 43 11.25 5.21 -3.57
CA VAL A 43 10.06 4.46 -3.97
C VAL A 43 10.09 3.09 -3.31
N GLY A 44 8.92 2.50 -3.10
CA GLY A 44 8.84 1.16 -2.54
C GLY A 44 7.52 0.50 -2.84
N GLN A 45 7.44 -0.75 -2.44
CA GLN A 45 6.25 -1.56 -2.54
C GLN A 45 6.15 -2.51 -1.34
N CYS A 46 4.92 -2.82 -0.95
CA CYS A 46 4.59 -3.84 0.04
C CYS A 46 3.48 -4.71 -0.54
N ALA A 47 3.56 -6.01 -0.31
CA ALA A 47 2.55 -6.97 -0.77
C ALA A 47 2.13 -7.86 0.39
N ASP A 48 0.83 -8.14 0.46
CA ASP A 48 0.30 -9.20 1.30
C ASP A 48 0.45 -10.54 0.55
N THR A 49 1.29 -11.43 1.07
CA THR A 49 1.66 -12.69 0.39
C THR A 49 1.05 -13.93 1.03
N ASP A 50 0.37 -13.79 2.16
CA ASP A 50 -0.07 -14.95 2.95
C ASP A 50 -1.46 -15.45 2.52
N GLY A 51 -1.95 -14.95 1.37
CA GLY A 51 -3.25 -15.29 0.79
C GLY A 51 -4.38 -14.42 1.35
N ALA A 52 -5.60 -14.63 0.86
CA ALA A 52 -6.74 -13.79 1.22
C ALA A 52 -7.39 -14.14 2.56
N PHE A 53 -8.04 -13.14 3.16
CA PHE A 53 -8.71 -13.21 4.47
C PHE A 53 -7.78 -13.66 5.61
N ASN A 54 -6.51 -13.27 5.51
CA ASN A 54 -5.49 -13.41 6.54
C ASN A 54 -5.45 -12.17 7.44
N ALA A 55 -4.48 -12.12 8.36
CA ALA A 55 -4.20 -10.89 9.09
C ALA A 55 -3.53 -9.89 8.14
N PRO A 56 -3.88 -8.59 8.19
CA PRO A 56 -3.29 -7.59 7.31
C PRO A 56 -1.77 -7.56 7.39
N LYS A 57 -1.11 -7.43 6.22
CA LYS A 57 0.32 -7.17 6.15
C LYS A 57 0.60 -5.73 6.53
N VAL A 58 1.45 -5.56 7.54
CA VAL A 58 1.98 -4.26 7.96
C VAL A 58 3.41 -4.10 7.45
N CYS A 59 3.67 -3.01 6.73
CA CYS A 59 4.99 -2.64 6.23
C CYS A 59 5.38 -1.27 6.77
N ASP A 60 6.40 -1.27 7.61
CA ASP A 60 6.97 -0.09 8.24
C ASP A 60 8.10 0.48 7.37
N TYR A 61 8.09 1.79 7.17
CA TYR A 61 9.11 2.50 6.40
C TYR A 61 9.57 3.72 7.17
N ASP A 62 10.87 3.89 7.34
CA ASP A 62 11.43 5.11 7.95
C ASP A 62 11.33 6.27 6.95
N PHE A 63 10.19 6.98 6.88
CA PHE A 63 10.01 8.13 5.99
C PHE A 63 10.66 9.39 6.57
N LYS A 64 11.10 10.28 5.68
CA LYS A 64 11.65 11.55 6.13
C LYS A 64 10.51 12.45 6.60
N GLU A 65 10.47 12.72 7.89
CA GLU A 65 9.51 13.64 8.49
C GLU A 65 9.65 15.08 7.99
N GLY A 66 8.53 15.80 7.87
CA GLY A 66 8.56 17.23 7.57
C GLY A 66 7.18 17.84 7.29
N PRO A 67 7.00 19.16 7.48
CA PRO A 67 5.70 19.83 7.37
C PRO A 67 5.01 19.72 6.00
N GLN A 68 5.77 19.39 4.96
CA GLN A 68 5.31 19.26 3.58
C GLN A 68 5.64 17.88 2.98
N ASN A 69 6.17 16.95 3.77
CA ASN A 69 6.55 15.65 3.26
C ASN A 69 5.30 14.75 3.25
N TYR A 70 5.12 14.02 2.15
CA TYR A 70 4.03 13.07 2.00
C TYR A 70 4.46 11.90 1.11
N VAL A 71 3.68 10.83 1.13
CA VAL A 71 3.77 9.72 0.18
C VAL A 71 2.60 9.76 -0.79
N LEU A 72 2.90 9.55 -2.07
CA LEU A 72 1.89 9.20 -3.06
C LEU A 72 1.83 7.68 -3.14
N PHE A 73 0.65 7.08 -3.03
CA PHE A 73 0.51 5.63 -3.07
C PHE A 73 -0.71 5.15 -3.85
N THR A 74 -0.58 3.98 -4.45
CA THR A 74 -1.65 3.26 -5.14
C THR A 74 -1.71 1.82 -4.65
N GLY A 75 -2.93 1.30 -4.50
CA GLY A 75 -3.21 -0.11 -4.29
C GLY A 75 -3.53 -0.81 -5.60
N PHE A 76 -3.27 -2.11 -5.68
CA PHE A 76 -3.68 -2.99 -6.77
C PHE A 76 -3.51 -4.46 -6.35
N ILE A 77 -4.02 -5.38 -7.16
CA ILE A 77 -3.67 -6.80 -7.07
C ILE A 77 -2.84 -7.24 -8.27
N GLN A 78 -2.01 -8.27 -8.10
CA GLN A 78 -1.24 -8.87 -9.21
C GLN A 78 -0.95 -10.35 -8.96
N ASP A 79 -0.72 -11.09 -10.04
CA ASP A 79 -0.29 -12.50 -9.97
C ASP A 79 1.20 -12.57 -9.64
N GLY A 80 1.51 -12.99 -8.41
CA GLY A 80 2.88 -13.15 -7.95
C GLY A 80 3.73 -11.87 -8.01
N PRO A 81 5.08 -12.00 -7.86
CA PRO A 81 6.03 -10.89 -7.78
C PRO A 81 6.00 -9.84 -8.90
N ARG A 82 5.62 -10.26 -10.11
CA ARG A 82 5.81 -9.50 -11.37
C ARG A 82 4.61 -9.56 -12.31
N GLY A 83 3.45 -10.01 -11.83
CA GLY A 83 2.23 -10.06 -12.63
C GLY A 83 1.74 -8.68 -13.05
N THR A 84 0.88 -8.64 -14.04
CA THR A 84 0.22 -7.40 -14.47
C THR A 84 -0.69 -6.89 -13.36
N ALA A 85 -0.56 -5.60 -13.01
CA ALA A 85 -1.41 -4.96 -12.02
C ALA A 85 -2.88 -4.89 -12.49
N GLN A 86 -3.81 -5.22 -11.61
CA GLN A 86 -5.25 -5.22 -11.83
C GLN A 86 -5.96 -4.51 -10.67
N PHE A 87 -7.20 -4.05 -10.90
CA PHE A 87 -8.00 -3.32 -9.91
C PHE A 87 -7.25 -2.16 -9.25
N ILE A 88 -6.50 -1.40 -10.05
CA ILE A 88 -5.64 -0.32 -9.57
C ILE A 88 -6.51 0.80 -8.97
N SER A 89 -6.20 1.22 -7.75
CA SER A 89 -6.87 2.34 -7.10
C SER A 89 -6.50 3.68 -7.74
N TYR A 90 -7.19 4.74 -7.32
CA TYR A 90 -6.65 6.10 -7.47
C TYR A 90 -5.34 6.27 -6.69
N THR A 91 -4.56 7.29 -7.05
CA THR A 91 -3.41 7.71 -6.24
C THR A 91 -3.90 8.51 -5.04
N TYR A 92 -3.50 8.08 -3.86
CA TYR A 92 -3.78 8.76 -2.59
C TYR A 92 -2.55 9.50 -2.09
N THR A 93 -2.79 10.51 -1.25
CA THR A 93 -1.77 11.26 -0.52
C THR A 93 -1.80 10.87 0.94
N GLY A 94 -0.68 10.39 1.47
CA GLY A 94 -0.47 10.17 2.91
C GLY A 94 0.52 11.18 3.45
N TYR A 95 0.10 12.09 4.32
CA TYR A 95 1.01 13.07 4.93
C TYR A 95 1.89 12.39 5.97
N ILE A 96 3.20 12.62 5.89
CA ILE A 96 4.19 12.09 6.83
C ILE A 96 4.23 13.08 8.01
N SER A 97 3.68 12.69 9.16
CA SER A 97 3.51 13.58 10.31
C SER A 97 4.66 13.42 11.30
N ALA A 98 5.31 14.53 11.64
CA ALA A 98 6.41 14.52 12.60
C ALA A 98 5.98 13.88 13.93
N LYS A 99 6.75 12.89 14.37
CA LYS A 99 6.61 12.21 15.67
C LYS A 99 6.95 13.12 16.85
#